data_AF-K2R7J6-F1
#
_entry.id   AF-K2R7J6-F1
#
_cell.length_a   1.000
_cell.length_b   1.000
_cell.length_c   1.000
_cell.angle_alpha   90.00
_cell.angle_beta   90.00
_cell.angle_gamma   90.00
#
_symmetry.space_group_name_H-M   'P 1'
#
loop_
_entity.id
_entity.type
_entity.pdbx_description
1 polymer ?
#
loop_
_entity_poly.entity_id
_entity_poly.type
_entity_poly.pdbx_seq_one_letter_code
_entity_poly.pdbx_strand_id
1 'polypeptide(L)'
;MEDFHLQSLLPRGTVTYESAGHSSTIDLILASPQLTEEMSNCSPTSTAYGRDHLAIETYFETDMPYQELEAQYTFRSANWEAVRSEMRKTLVKEPPPDAQDMESFTNYLLETV
;
A
#
# COMPACT_ATOMS: atom_id res chain seq x y z
N MET A 1 20.22 -1.28 4.88
CA MET A 1 19.80 -0.21 5.83
C MET A 1 20.99 0.63 6.22
N GLU A 2 22.05 0.00 6.75
CA GLU A 2 23.31 0.66 7.08
C GLU A 2 23.96 1.35 5.87
N ASP A 3 23.98 0.67 4.71
CA ASP A 3 24.51 1.21 3.45
C ASP A 3 23.81 2.48 2.95
N PHE A 4 22.59 2.73 3.43
CA PHE A 4 21.78 3.90 3.06
C PHE A 4 21.55 4.84 4.24
N HIS A 5 22.23 4.60 5.37
CA HIS A 5 22.08 5.35 6.61
C HIS A 5 20.62 5.47 7.11
N LEU A 6 19.80 4.44 6.89
CA LEU A 6 18.40 4.42 7.33
C LEU A 6 18.25 3.70 8.68
N GLN A 7 17.38 4.24 9.54
CA GLN A 7 17.06 3.71 10.86
C GLN A 7 15.62 3.19 10.89
N SER A 8 15.40 2.06 11.56
CA SER A 8 14.05 1.55 11.84
C SER A 8 13.43 2.40 12.95
N LEU A 9 12.26 2.98 12.67
CA LEU A 9 11.50 3.75 13.65
C LEU A 9 10.65 2.86 14.56
N LEU A 10 10.22 1.70 14.06
CA LEU A 10 9.48 0.75 14.85
C LEU A 10 10.38 -0.02 15.83
N PRO A 11 9.95 -0.19 17.09
CA PRO A 11 10.61 -1.11 18.01
C PRO A 11 10.70 -2.52 17.43
N ARG A 12 11.84 -3.17 17.63
CA ARG A 12 12.03 -4.55 17.18
C ARG A 12 11.05 -5.48 17.88
N GLY A 13 10.39 -6.35 17.11
CA GLY A 13 9.39 -7.30 17.62
C GLY A 13 7.96 -6.74 17.67
N THR A 14 7.75 -5.51 17.18
CA THR A 14 6.40 -4.98 16.98
C THR A 14 5.62 -5.85 16.01
N VAL A 15 4.47 -6.36 16.40
CA VAL A 15 3.61 -7.13 15.49
C VAL A 15 3.02 -6.18 14.46
N THR A 16 3.21 -6.49 13.19
CA THR A 16 2.62 -5.75 12.06
C THR A 16 1.74 -6.66 11.19
N TYR A 17 1.88 -7.97 11.37
CA TYR A 17 1.10 -8.99 10.69
C TYR A 17 0.65 -10.06 11.66
N GLU A 18 -0.62 -10.46 11.56
CA GLU A 18 -1.19 -11.56 12.32
C GLU A 18 -2.17 -12.38 11.45
N SER A 19 -1.88 -13.68 11.31
CA SER A 19 -2.74 -14.60 10.58
C SER A 19 -2.65 -16.00 11.15
N ALA A 20 -3.80 -16.67 11.27
CA ALA A 20 -3.91 -18.06 11.73
C ALA A 20 -3.17 -18.38 13.05
N GLY A 21 -3.10 -17.42 13.98
CA GLY A 21 -2.41 -17.59 15.27
C GLY A 21 -0.89 -17.40 15.20
N HIS A 22 -0.36 -16.92 14.08
CA HIS A 22 1.03 -16.52 13.90
C HIS A 22 1.14 -15.00 13.79
N SER A 23 2.15 -14.43 14.44
CA SER A 23 2.44 -13.00 14.41
C SER A 23 3.86 -12.75 13.92
N SER A 24 4.04 -11.71 13.11
CA SER A 24 5.35 -11.33 12.58
C SER A 24 5.50 -9.80 12.45
N THR A 25 6.75 -9.36 12.27
CA THR A 25 7.14 -7.98 11.95
C THR A 25 7.66 -7.98 10.52
N ILE A 26 6.79 -7.73 9.55
CA ILE A 26 7.16 -7.71 8.11
C ILE A 26 6.99 -6.33 7.48
N ASP A 27 6.28 -5.44 8.15
CA ASP A 27 6.10 -4.05 7.73
C ASP A 27 7.07 -3.17 8.54
N LEU A 28 7.80 -2.28 7.85
CA LEU A 28 8.85 -1.47 8.45
C LEU A 28 8.67 -0.01 8.07
N ILE A 29 8.94 0.89 9.03
CA ILE A 29 9.10 2.31 8.78
C ILE A 29 10.57 2.66 8.96
N LEU A 30 11.16 3.20 7.89
CA LEU A 30 12.57 3.59 7.86
C LEU A 30 12.67 5.08 7.61
N ALA A 31 13.58 5.74 8.33
CA ALA A 31 13.85 7.17 8.15
C ALA A 31 15.36 7.46 8.14
N SER A 32 15.72 8.61 7.57
CA SER A 32 17.07 9.15 7.70
C SER A 32 17.33 9.57 9.15
N PRO A 33 18.60 9.69 9.59
CA PRO A 33 18.92 10.02 10.97
C PRO A 33 18.30 11.35 11.42
N GLN A 34 18.32 12.36 10.53
CA GLN A 34 17.72 13.65 10.81
C GLN A 34 16.20 13.57 11.01
N LEU A 35 15.49 12.80 10.18
CA LEU A 35 14.05 12.68 10.31
C LEU A 35 13.64 11.79 11.51
N THR A 36 14.49 10.84 11.90
CA THR A 36 14.31 10.06 13.14
C THR A 36 14.30 10.96 14.38
N GLU A 37 15.15 12.00 14.42
CA GLU A 37 15.21 12.93 15.55
C GLU A 37 13.91 13.74 15.71
N GLU A 38 13.20 13.99 14.62
CA GLU A 38 11.92 14.72 14.60
C GLU A 38 10.70 13.81 14.84
N MET A 39 10.89 12.51 15.01
CA MET A 39 9.79 11.56 15.21
C MET A 39 9.22 11.68 16.63
N SER A 40 7.93 12.00 16.75
CA SER A 40 7.22 12.03 18.03
C SER A 40 6.55 10.69 18.38
N ASN A 41 6.11 9.91 17.37
CA ASN A 41 5.54 8.58 17.58
C ASN A 41 5.71 7.69 16.33
N CYS A 42 5.86 6.39 16.53
CA CYS A 42 5.77 5.36 15.49
C CYS A 42 5.17 4.08 16.11
N SER A 43 3.94 3.74 15.74
CA SER A 43 3.22 2.61 16.34
C SER A 43 2.16 2.02 15.42
N PRO A 44 1.84 0.72 15.54
CA PRO A 44 0.65 0.16 14.91
C PRO A 44 -0.62 0.90 15.37
N THR A 45 -1.52 1.19 14.44
CA THR A 45 -2.85 1.71 14.75
C THR A 45 -3.81 0.57 15.07
N SER A 46 -4.84 0.87 15.87
CA SER A 46 -5.93 -0.08 16.14
C SER A 46 -6.84 -0.26 14.92
N THR A 47 -6.72 0.62 13.92
CA THR A 47 -7.53 0.60 12.72
C THR A 47 -6.95 -0.40 11.70
N ALA A 48 -7.52 -1.59 11.65
CA ALA A 48 -7.15 -2.60 10.66
C ALA A 48 -7.75 -2.23 9.28
N TYR A 49 -6.89 -1.81 8.35
CA TYR A 49 -7.26 -1.60 6.94
C TYR A 49 -7.08 -2.87 6.08
N GLY A 50 -6.57 -3.96 6.67
CA GLY A 50 -6.43 -5.29 6.10
C GLY A 50 -6.84 -6.36 7.11
N ARG A 51 -7.03 -7.60 6.66
CA ARG A 51 -7.52 -8.69 7.55
C ARG A 51 -6.43 -9.20 8.49
N ASP A 52 -5.18 -9.12 8.06
CA ASP A 52 -4.02 -9.71 8.69
C ASP A 52 -2.85 -8.73 8.86
N HIS A 53 -2.90 -7.52 8.29
CA HIS A 53 -1.91 -6.46 8.54
C HIS A 53 -2.44 -5.38 9.48
N LEU A 54 -1.58 -4.90 10.36
CA LEU A 54 -1.78 -3.73 11.20
C LEU A 54 -1.11 -2.53 10.53
N ALA A 55 -1.91 -1.50 10.23
CA ALA A 55 -1.36 -0.26 9.71
C ALA A 55 -0.45 0.39 10.77
N ILE A 56 0.60 1.08 10.33
CA ILE A 56 1.54 1.80 11.20
C ILE A 56 1.36 3.29 10.97
N GLU A 57 1.18 4.03 12.06
CA GLU A 57 1.15 5.49 12.02
C GLU A 57 2.47 6.03 12.57
N THR A 58 3.02 7.03 11.88
CA THR A 58 4.22 7.73 12.31
C THR A 58 3.96 9.22 12.27
N TYR A 59 4.33 9.90 13.35
CA TYR A 59 4.15 11.33 13.54
C TYR A 59 5.52 11.99 13.65
N PHE A 60 5.70 13.09 12.92
CA PHE A 60 6.92 13.91 12.93
C PHE A 60 6.57 15.35 13.31
N GLU A 61 7.37 15.95 14.18
CA GLU A 61 7.25 17.35 14.60
C GLU A 61 8.18 18.21 13.74
N THR A 62 7.76 18.47 12.50
CA THR A 62 8.57 19.23 11.53
C THR A 62 7.83 20.45 10.99
N ASP A 63 8.57 21.54 10.79
CA ASP A 63 8.08 22.72 10.08
C ASP A 63 8.08 22.45 8.58
N MET A 64 6.96 21.93 8.06
CA MET A 64 6.81 21.71 6.62
C MET A 64 6.35 23.01 5.93
N PRO A 65 7.13 23.58 4.99
CA PRO A 65 6.66 24.72 4.22
C PRO A 65 5.42 24.33 3.42
N TYR A 66 4.46 25.25 3.30
CA TYR A 66 3.31 25.04 2.44
C TYR A 66 3.79 24.82 0.99
N GLN A 67 3.42 23.68 0.43
CA GLN A 67 3.68 23.35 -0.97
C GLN A 67 2.33 23.17 -1.67
N GLU A 68 2.08 23.97 -2.70
CA GLU A 68 0.93 23.77 -3.58
C GLU A 68 1.17 22.49 -4.39
N LEU A 69 0.59 21.39 -3.94
CA LEU A 69 0.63 20.12 -4.66
C LEU A 69 -0.41 20.18 -5.77
N GLU A 70 -0.02 19.82 -7.00
CA GLU A 70 -1.00 19.54 -8.05
C GLU A 70 -1.98 18.49 -7.55
N ALA A 71 -3.26 18.65 -7.87
CA ALA A 71 -4.30 17.72 -7.47
C ALA A 71 -3.93 16.31 -7.95
N GLN A 72 -3.63 15.42 -7.00
CA GLN A 72 -3.40 14.02 -7.33
C GLN A 72 -4.70 13.40 -7.83
N TYR A 73 -4.64 12.64 -8.92
CA TYR A 73 -5.78 11.88 -9.41
C TYR A 73 -6.20 10.86 -8.35
N THR A 74 -7.29 11.16 -7.64
CA THR A 74 -7.88 10.21 -6.70
C THR A 74 -8.74 9.20 -7.47
N PHE A 75 -8.89 8.00 -6.93
CA PHE A 75 -9.90 7.05 -7.43
C PHE A 75 -11.32 7.66 -7.44
N ARG A 76 -11.61 8.61 -6.55
CA ARG A 76 -12.90 9.31 -6.52
C ARG A 76 -13.10 10.21 -7.75
N SER A 77 -12.02 10.82 -8.25
CA SER A 77 -12.03 11.68 -9.44
C SER A 77 -11.81 10.90 -10.75
N ALA A 78 -11.61 9.59 -10.69
CA ALA A 78 -11.43 8.79 -11.89
C ALA A 78 -12.69 8.80 -12.76
N ASN A 79 -12.52 8.94 -14.08
CA ASN A 79 -13.60 8.79 -15.04
C ASN A 79 -13.93 7.30 -15.21
N TRP A 80 -14.64 6.74 -14.23
CA TRP A 80 -15.00 5.34 -14.21
C TRP A 80 -15.86 4.92 -15.40
N GLU A 81 -16.59 5.85 -16.00
CA GLU A 81 -17.35 5.57 -17.21
C GLU A 81 -16.44 5.30 -18.40
N ALA A 82 -15.41 6.13 -18.60
CA ALA A 82 -14.40 5.91 -19.63
C ALA A 82 -13.65 4.58 -19.39
N VAL A 83 -13.21 4.32 -18.15
CA VAL A 83 -12.52 3.05 -17.80
C VAL A 83 -13.42 1.84 -18.12
N ARG A 84 -14.69 1.86 -17.71
CA ARG A 84 -15.63 0.76 -18.00
C ARG A 84 -15.91 0.62 -19.49
N SER A 85 -16.01 1.73 -20.22
CA SER A 85 -16.23 1.72 -21.68
C SER A 85 -15.07 1.02 -22.38
N GLU A 86 -13.83 1.41 -22.07
CA GLU A 86 -12.65 0.79 -22.68
C GLU A 86 -12.48 -0.67 -22.26
N MET A 87 -12.66 -0.98 -20.97
CA MET A 87 -12.65 -2.36 -20.50
C MET A 87 -13.65 -3.26 -21.26
N ARG A 88 -14.90 -2.81 -21.47
CA ARG A 88 -15.86 -3.58 -22.26
C ARG A 88 -15.41 -3.83 -23.70
N LYS A 89 -14.78 -2.85 -24.34
CA LYS A 89 -14.25 -3.03 -25.71
C LYS A 89 -13.13 -4.06 -25.74
N THR A 90 -12.22 -4.03 -24.77
CA THR A 90 -11.12 -4.99 -24.65
C THR A 90 -11.65 -6.40 -24.39
N LEU A 91 -12.54 -6.58 -23.40
CA LEU A 91 -13.11 -7.88 -23.05
C LEU A 91 -13.99 -8.50 -24.16
N VAL A 92 -14.54 -7.70 -25.06
CA VAL A 92 -15.26 -8.21 -26.25
C VAL A 92 -14.28 -8.74 -27.31
N LYS A 93 -13.11 -8.11 -27.46
CA LYS A 93 -12.07 -8.55 -28.40
C LYS A 93 -11.35 -9.79 -27.90
N GLU A 94 -11.06 -9.81 -26.62
CA GLU A 94 -10.34 -10.87 -25.93
C GLU A 94 -11.24 -11.37 -24.79
N PRO A 95 -12.17 -12.30 -25.06
CA PRO A 95 -13.07 -12.79 -24.03
C PRO A 95 -12.31 -13.63 -22.99
N PRO A 96 -12.75 -13.60 -21.71
CA PRO A 96 -12.12 -14.40 -20.67
C PRO A 96 -12.19 -15.90 -20.99
N PRO A 97 -11.16 -16.67 -20.61
CA PRO A 97 -11.21 -18.13 -20.67
C PRO A 97 -12.28 -18.68 -19.71
N ASP A 98 -12.66 -19.95 -19.88
CA ASP A 98 -13.63 -20.61 -18.98
C ASP A 98 -13.14 -20.52 -17.53
N ALA A 99 -13.99 -20.02 -16.65
CA ALA A 99 -13.66 -19.68 -15.26
C ALA A 99 -13.43 -20.91 -14.36
N GLN A 100 -13.49 -22.13 -14.91
CA GLN A 100 -13.12 -23.35 -14.19
C GLN A 100 -11.62 -23.42 -13.90
N ASP A 101 -10.78 -22.76 -14.71
CA ASP A 101 -9.35 -22.65 -14.45
C ASP A 101 -8.99 -21.27 -13.91
N MET A 102 -8.82 -21.20 -12.60
CA MET A 102 -8.48 -19.99 -11.86
C MET A 102 -7.12 -19.42 -12.28
N GLU A 103 -6.15 -20.25 -12.67
CA GLU A 103 -4.82 -19.80 -13.08
C GLU A 103 -4.87 -19.16 -14.46
N SER A 104 -5.54 -19.81 -15.42
CA SER A 104 -5.81 -19.24 -16.74
C SER A 104 -6.59 -17.93 -16.67
N PHE A 105 -7.60 -17.84 -15.80
CA PHE A 105 -8.36 -16.61 -15.61
C PHE A 105 -7.52 -15.48 -14.97
N THR A 106 -6.64 -15.83 -14.01
CA THR A 106 -5.74 -14.85 -13.38
C THR A 106 -4.72 -14.30 -14.38
N ASN A 107 -4.09 -15.17 -15.18
CA ASN A 107 -3.14 -14.77 -16.21
C ASN A 107 -3.81 -13.89 -17.27
N TYR A 108 -5.02 -14.26 -17.69
CA TYR A 108 -5.82 -13.43 -18.59
C TYR A 108 -6.06 -12.02 -18.05
N LEU A 109 -6.42 -11.88 -16.76
CA LEU A 109 -6.60 -10.56 -16.16
C LEU A 109 -5.31 -9.74 -16.10
N LEU A 110 -4.17 -10.38 -15.82
CA LEU A 110 -2.87 -9.72 -15.77
C LEU A 110 -2.38 -9.21 -17.15
N GLU A 111 -2.81 -9.87 -18.23
CA GLU A 111 -2.43 -9.48 -19.59
C GLU A 111 -3.41 -8.47 -20.20
N THR A 112 -4.67 -8.45 -19.75
CA THR A 112 -5.76 -7.67 -20.37
C THR A 112 -6.07 -6.36 -19.64
N VAL A 113 -5.67 -6.22 -18.37
CA VAL A 113 -5.95 -5.06 -17.48
C VAL A 113 -4.65 -4.38 -17.05
#